data_AF-A0A0X1T2D4-F1
#
_entry.id   AF-A0A0X1T2D4-F1
#
_cell.length_a   1.000
_cell.length_b   1.000
_cell.length_c   1.000
_cell.angle_alpha   90.00
_cell.angle_beta   90.00
_cell.angle_gamma   90.00
#
_symmetry.space_group_name_H-M   'P 1'
#
loop_
_entity.id
_entity.type
_entity.pdbx_description
1 polymer ?
#
loop_
_entity_poly.entity_id
_entity_poly.type
_entity_poly.pdbx_seq_one_letter_code
_entity_poly.pdbx_strand_id
1 'polypeptide(L)'
;MKYEKTLRKLCGYSKLTEELIVAAFKKHEDKDVDVCAKTIEKPGFEIATDVGLCFVTERPISYYNERWGRVTEAQERALPMSLPVPLHIIGEGELNKAIFEMNSAETPKDAADFWLNEFFSPEVSATYFNKFFSVSDSLKDYRLIVFEAIEAYYLGMDHVAIMSLIPVFEAGLRNIQISRLNVAPDNVSGEKFERYLRDIIIQWGRRRLNAYVWHPGKGYNQEIEIDFLTHICPQSDVINAFRLYFKSILYKPSYGEVDGFNRHIIMHLLKNDFNNPANFARIFICLTHITFIESLENQNIPFFWRGIDDKDLKVAAYFIGISKILGDSRRPTLQSLGIDGYEAQSITK
;
A
#
# COMPACT_ATOMS: atom_id res chain seq x y z
N MET A 1 -30.39 -7.47 -6.37
CA MET A 1 -30.86 -6.89 -7.66
C MET A 1 -31.66 -7.95 -8.44
N LYS A 2 -32.64 -7.58 -9.29
CA LYS A 2 -33.53 -8.54 -9.98
C LYS A 2 -32.78 -9.62 -10.80
N TYR A 3 -31.74 -9.24 -11.54
CA TYR A 3 -30.99 -10.16 -12.44
C TYR A 3 -29.68 -10.69 -11.86
N GLU A 4 -29.46 -10.53 -10.56
CA GLU A 4 -28.18 -10.82 -9.92
C GLU A 4 -27.72 -12.28 -10.11
N LYS A 5 -28.65 -13.25 -10.07
CA LYS A 5 -28.33 -14.66 -10.26
C LYS A 5 -27.84 -14.95 -11.68
N THR A 6 -28.46 -14.34 -12.68
CA THR A 6 -28.12 -14.53 -14.09
C THR A 6 -26.80 -13.84 -14.42
N LEU A 7 -26.61 -12.59 -13.96
CA LEU A 7 -25.36 -11.86 -14.10
C LEU A 7 -24.18 -12.57 -13.41
N ARG A 8 -24.38 -13.12 -12.21
CA ARG A 8 -23.36 -13.92 -11.52
C ARG A 8 -22.95 -15.16 -12.29
N LYS A 9 -23.90 -15.85 -12.93
CA LYS A 9 -23.59 -17.02 -13.78
C LYS A 9 -22.75 -16.60 -14.98
N LEU A 10 -23.09 -15.48 -15.63
CA LEU A 10 -22.34 -14.96 -16.76
C LEU A 10 -20.87 -14.69 -16.40
N CYS A 11 -20.60 -14.09 -15.24
CA CYS A 11 -19.23 -13.87 -14.76
C CYS A 11 -18.40 -15.15 -14.51
N GLY A 12 -19.02 -16.33 -14.49
CA GLY A 12 -18.33 -17.62 -14.34
C GLY A 12 -17.93 -18.29 -15.66
N TYR A 13 -18.36 -17.76 -16.82
CA TYR A 13 -18.01 -18.34 -18.12
C TYR A 13 -16.55 -18.03 -18.48
N SER A 14 -15.87 -18.97 -19.14
CA SER A 14 -14.46 -18.83 -19.53
C SER A 14 -14.22 -17.75 -20.58
N LYS A 15 -15.21 -17.53 -21.46
CA LYS A 15 -15.27 -16.45 -22.44
C LYS A 15 -16.73 -16.14 -22.75
N LEU A 16 -17.12 -14.88 -22.60
CA LEU A 16 -18.44 -14.37 -22.94
C LEU A 16 -18.47 -13.79 -24.35
N THR A 17 -19.60 -13.95 -25.02
CA THR A 17 -19.94 -13.27 -26.28
C THR A 17 -21.30 -12.61 -26.13
N GLU A 18 -21.61 -11.65 -27.00
CA GLU A 18 -22.90 -10.96 -26.99
C GLU A 18 -24.06 -11.95 -27.15
N GLU A 19 -23.93 -12.94 -28.04
CA GLU A 19 -25.00 -13.93 -28.25
C GLU A 19 -25.24 -14.80 -27.00
N LEU A 20 -24.20 -15.14 -26.25
CA LEU A 20 -24.32 -15.91 -25.00
C LEU A 20 -25.04 -15.10 -23.92
N ILE A 21 -24.78 -13.80 -23.84
CA ILE A 21 -25.44 -12.91 -22.87
C ILE A 21 -26.93 -12.80 -23.21
N VAL A 22 -27.26 -12.49 -24.47
CA VAL A 22 -28.66 -12.40 -24.94
C VAL A 22 -29.40 -13.73 -24.72
N ALA A 23 -28.77 -14.86 -25.09
CA ALA A 23 -29.37 -16.18 -24.90
C ALA A 23 -29.60 -16.51 -23.41
N ALA A 24 -28.70 -16.10 -22.51
CA ALA A 24 -28.86 -16.32 -21.08
C ALA A 24 -30.03 -15.53 -20.49
N PHE A 25 -30.18 -14.25 -20.86
CA PHE A 25 -31.30 -13.41 -20.43
C PHE A 25 -32.64 -13.91 -20.99
N LYS A 26 -32.67 -14.32 -22.26
CA LYS A 26 -33.87 -14.93 -22.86
C LYS A 26 -34.26 -16.24 -22.19
N LYS A 27 -33.29 -17.10 -21.88
CA LYS A 27 -33.54 -18.42 -21.26
C LYS A 27 -33.97 -18.34 -19.79
N HIS A 28 -33.37 -17.43 -19.02
CA HIS A 28 -33.53 -17.41 -17.56
C HIS A 28 -34.48 -16.34 -17.05
N GLU A 29 -34.66 -15.26 -17.81
CA GLU A 29 -35.43 -14.09 -17.38
C GLU A 29 -36.56 -13.73 -18.36
N ASP A 30 -36.68 -14.45 -19.48
CA ASP A 30 -37.65 -14.24 -20.57
C ASP A 30 -37.67 -12.79 -21.08
N LYS A 31 -36.48 -12.22 -21.26
CA LYS A 31 -36.28 -10.82 -21.68
C LYS A 31 -35.22 -10.68 -22.76
N ASP A 32 -35.51 -9.81 -23.72
CA ASP A 32 -34.51 -9.29 -24.64
C ASP A 32 -33.77 -8.10 -23.97
N VAL A 33 -32.45 -8.13 -24.04
CA VAL A 33 -31.55 -7.11 -23.49
C VAL A 33 -30.67 -6.59 -24.60
N ASP A 34 -30.38 -5.29 -24.57
CA ASP A 34 -29.40 -4.68 -25.46
C ASP A 34 -28.00 -4.86 -24.86
N VAL A 35 -27.10 -5.43 -25.66
CA VAL A 35 -25.74 -5.78 -25.24
C VAL A 35 -24.76 -5.09 -26.18
N CYS A 36 -23.85 -4.30 -25.60
CA CYS A 36 -22.83 -3.60 -26.35
C CYS A 36 -21.44 -3.94 -25.79
N ALA A 37 -20.51 -4.34 -26.65
CA ALA A 37 -19.10 -4.48 -26.26
C ALA A 37 -18.55 -3.13 -25.74
N LYS A 38 -17.98 -3.16 -24.52
CA LYS A 38 -17.42 -1.98 -23.87
C LYS A 38 -16.19 -2.34 -23.04
N THR A 39 -15.15 -1.54 -23.17
CA THR A 39 -13.89 -1.74 -22.45
C THR A 39 -13.74 -0.69 -21.35
N ILE A 40 -13.61 -1.14 -20.10
CA ILE A 40 -13.28 -0.29 -18.93
C ILE A 40 -11.94 -0.78 -18.39
N GLU A 41 -10.84 -0.39 -19.03
CA GLU A 41 -9.47 -0.96 -18.88
C GLU A 41 -9.35 -2.46 -19.25
N LYS A 42 -10.40 -3.24 -18.98
CA LYS A 42 -10.58 -4.64 -19.35
C LYS A 42 -11.75 -4.77 -20.32
N PRO A 43 -11.67 -5.70 -21.29
CA PRO A 43 -12.75 -5.95 -22.23
C PRO A 43 -13.96 -6.55 -21.51
N GLY A 44 -15.14 -6.10 -21.89
CA GLY A 44 -16.41 -6.51 -21.30
C GLY A 44 -17.60 -6.12 -22.14
N PHE A 45 -18.77 -6.23 -21.54
CA PHE A 45 -20.06 -5.95 -22.15
C PHE A 45 -20.90 -5.10 -21.22
N GLU A 46 -21.48 -4.05 -21.78
CA GLU A 46 -22.55 -3.27 -21.16
C GLU A 46 -23.89 -3.88 -21.55
N ILE A 47 -24.73 -4.11 -20.54
CA ILE A 47 -26.05 -4.72 -20.69
C ILE A 47 -27.08 -3.72 -20.21
N ALA A 48 -27.91 -3.22 -21.12
CA ALA A 48 -29.03 -2.36 -20.77
C ALA A 48 -30.21 -3.21 -20.31
N THR A 49 -30.62 -3.01 -19.06
CA THR A 49 -31.79 -3.68 -18.46
C THR A 49 -32.84 -2.65 -18.04
N ASP A 50 -34.06 -3.10 -17.73
CA ASP A 50 -35.13 -2.27 -17.14
C ASP A 50 -34.76 -1.69 -15.76
N VAL A 51 -33.73 -2.21 -15.11
CA VAL A 51 -33.23 -1.72 -13.81
C VAL A 51 -32.07 -0.73 -13.97
N GLY A 52 -31.51 -0.63 -15.19
CA GLY A 52 -30.37 0.21 -15.52
C GLY A 52 -29.23 -0.57 -16.20
N LEU A 53 -28.08 0.09 -16.35
CA LEU A 53 -26.91 -0.47 -17.02
C LEU A 53 -26.15 -1.42 -16.09
N CYS A 54 -25.76 -2.58 -16.62
CA CYS A 54 -24.92 -3.56 -15.94
C CYS A 54 -23.64 -3.75 -16.73
N PHE A 55 -22.53 -4.02 -16.04
CA PHE A 55 -21.26 -4.35 -16.68
C PHE A 55 -20.85 -5.78 -16.33
N VAL A 56 -20.40 -6.55 -17.33
CA VAL A 56 -19.77 -7.85 -17.16
C VAL A 56 -18.46 -7.87 -17.93
N THR A 57 -17.43 -8.53 -17.39
CA THR A 57 -16.16 -8.69 -18.09
C THR A 57 -16.25 -9.82 -19.12
N GLU A 58 -15.44 -9.79 -20.18
CA GLU A 58 -15.42 -10.83 -21.22
C GLU A 58 -15.02 -12.19 -20.63
N ARG A 59 -14.18 -12.18 -19.61
CA ARG A 59 -13.63 -13.36 -18.95
C ARG A 59 -13.82 -13.26 -17.43
N PRO A 60 -13.67 -14.36 -16.66
CA PRO A 60 -13.85 -14.29 -15.22
C PRO A 60 -12.69 -13.52 -14.58
N ILE A 61 -12.94 -12.90 -13.42
CA ILE A 61 -11.92 -12.10 -12.72
C ILE A 61 -10.68 -12.95 -12.37
N SER A 62 -10.85 -14.23 -12.04
CA SER A 62 -9.75 -15.16 -11.82
C SER A 62 -8.80 -15.27 -13.03
N TYR A 63 -9.34 -15.27 -14.25
CA TYR A 63 -8.52 -15.28 -15.46
C TYR A 63 -7.67 -14.02 -15.60
N TYR A 64 -8.23 -12.85 -15.23
CA TYR A 64 -7.45 -11.61 -15.25
C TYR A 64 -6.41 -11.57 -14.13
N ASN A 65 -6.73 -12.11 -12.95
CA ASN A 65 -5.79 -12.24 -11.84
C ASN A 65 -4.56 -13.08 -12.22
N GLU A 66 -4.72 -14.12 -13.04
CA GLU A 66 -3.62 -15.02 -13.43
C GLU A 66 -2.72 -14.47 -14.56
N ARG A 67 -3.23 -13.55 -15.38
CA ARG A 67 -2.57 -13.16 -16.64
C ARG A 67 -2.17 -11.70 -16.73
N TRP A 68 -2.71 -10.84 -15.88
CA TRP A 68 -2.35 -9.43 -15.86
C TRP A 68 -1.64 -9.11 -14.56
N GLY A 69 -0.43 -8.56 -14.71
CA GLY A 69 0.34 -8.03 -13.59
C GLY A 69 -0.43 -6.93 -12.87
N ARG A 70 -0.39 -6.99 -11.54
CA ARG A 70 -0.93 -6.00 -10.62
C ARG A 70 0.12 -5.66 -9.58
N VAL A 71 0.02 -4.45 -9.02
CA VAL A 71 0.79 -4.06 -7.83
C VAL A 71 0.43 -4.98 -6.66
N THR A 72 -0.82 -5.43 -6.58
CA THR A 72 -1.24 -6.48 -5.62
C THR A 72 -0.37 -7.74 -5.73
N GLU A 73 -0.09 -8.24 -6.93
CA GLU A 73 0.72 -9.45 -7.13
C GLU A 73 2.20 -9.21 -6.81
N ALA A 74 2.72 -8.02 -7.14
CA ALA A 74 4.06 -7.61 -6.70
C ALA A 74 4.16 -7.58 -5.17
N GLN A 75 3.15 -7.05 -4.49
CA GLN A 75 3.13 -7.01 -3.03
C GLN A 75 3.04 -8.41 -2.42
N GLU A 76 2.22 -9.32 -2.97
CA GLU A 76 2.13 -10.71 -2.53
C GLU A 76 3.48 -11.42 -2.58
N ARG A 77 4.25 -11.21 -3.66
CA ARG A 77 5.63 -11.73 -3.80
C ARG A 77 6.64 -11.06 -2.87
N ALA A 78 6.35 -9.85 -2.39
CA ALA A 78 7.18 -9.10 -1.46
C ALA A 78 6.87 -9.40 0.02
N LEU A 79 5.70 -9.99 0.33
CA LEU A 79 5.29 -10.33 1.70
C LEU A 79 6.30 -11.23 2.46
N PRO A 80 6.88 -12.28 1.86
CA PRO A 80 7.85 -13.14 2.56
C PRO A 80 9.11 -12.40 3.04
N MET A 81 9.44 -11.27 2.40
CA MET A 81 10.60 -10.42 2.73
C MET A 81 10.23 -9.23 3.62
N SER A 82 8.98 -9.16 4.12
CA SER A 82 8.45 -8.04 4.89
C SER A 82 8.61 -6.68 4.17
N LEU A 83 8.63 -6.67 2.83
CA LEU A 83 8.90 -5.50 2.01
C LEU A 83 7.59 -4.82 1.56
N PRO A 84 7.30 -3.56 1.96
CA PRO A 84 6.20 -2.80 1.42
C PRO A 84 6.57 -2.25 0.03
N VAL A 85 5.61 -2.18 -0.89
CA VAL A 85 5.82 -1.60 -2.22
C VAL A 85 6.15 -0.10 -2.10
N PRO A 86 7.34 0.38 -2.49
CA PRO A 86 7.62 1.81 -2.48
C PRO A 86 6.85 2.53 -3.57
N LEU A 87 6.22 3.65 -3.21
CA LEU A 87 5.46 4.48 -4.13
C LEU A 87 6.34 5.59 -4.74
N HIS A 88 5.86 6.19 -5.84
CA HIS A 88 6.38 7.41 -6.48
C HIS A 88 7.76 7.32 -7.16
N ILE A 89 8.74 6.59 -6.63
CA ILE A 89 10.13 6.65 -7.10
C ILE A 89 10.49 5.54 -8.08
N ILE A 90 9.98 4.32 -7.86
CA ILE A 90 10.34 3.14 -8.65
C ILE A 90 9.19 2.76 -9.57
N GLY A 91 9.50 2.53 -10.85
CA GLY A 91 8.53 1.98 -11.80
C GLY A 91 8.22 0.51 -11.47
N GLU A 92 7.00 0.07 -11.74
CA GLU A 92 6.57 -1.32 -11.44
C GLU A 92 7.53 -2.37 -12.03
N GLY A 93 8.09 -2.13 -13.22
CA GLY A 93 9.06 -3.03 -13.85
C GLY A 93 10.37 -3.16 -13.08
N GLU A 94 10.91 -2.06 -12.56
CA GLU A 94 12.14 -2.05 -11.75
C GLU A 94 11.90 -2.73 -10.39
N LEU A 95 10.75 -2.46 -9.78
CA LEU A 95 10.35 -3.12 -8.53
C LEU A 95 10.22 -4.63 -8.73
N ASN A 96 9.55 -5.07 -9.80
CA ASN A 96 9.40 -6.48 -10.10
C ASN A 96 10.74 -7.18 -10.34
N LYS A 97 11.67 -6.49 -11.01
CA LYS A 97 13.03 -6.98 -11.21
C LYS A 97 13.77 -7.11 -9.89
N ALA A 98 13.72 -6.09 -9.03
CA ALA A 98 14.34 -6.13 -7.70
C ALA A 98 13.75 -7.26 -6.84
N ILE A 99 12.42 -7.42 -6.81
CA ILE A 99 11.74 -8.51 -6.08
C ILE A 99 12.20 -9.88 -6.59
N PHE A 100 12.37 -10.05 -7.90
CA PHE A 100 12.86 -11.29 -8.48
C PHE A 100 14.31 -11.59 -8.08
N GLU A 101 15.19 -10.58 -8.15
CA GLU A 101 16.59 -10.69 -7.73
C GLU A 101 16.72 -11.03 -6.24
N MET A 102 15.96 -10.35 -5.37
CA MET A 102 15.95 -10.61 -3.93
C MET A 102 15.43 -12.02 -3.58
N ASN A 103 14.35 -12.48 -4.24
CA ASN A 103 13.83 -13.84 -4.03
C ASN A 103 14.78 -14.94 -4.51
N SER A 104 15.72 -14.61 -5.41
CA SER A 104 16.71 -15.55 -5.92
C SER A 104 17.98 -15.61 -5.06
N ALA A 105 18.13 -14.73 -4.06
CA ALA A 105 19.27 -14.71 -3.16
C ALA A 105 19.21 -15.86 -2.12
N GLU A 106 20.37 -16.23 -1.55
CA GLU A 106 20.45 -17.26 -0.51
C GLU A 106 19.67 -16.87 0.75
N THR A 107 19.69 -15.59 1.12
CA THR A 107 18.89 -15.01 2.21
C THR A 107 18.02 -13.84 1.70
N PRO A 108 16.81 -14.11 1.18
CA PRO A 108 15.95 -13.08 0.57
C PRO A 108 15.63 -11.88 1.47
N LYS A 109 15.53 -12.11 2.79
CA LYS A 109 15.23 -11.06 3.76
C LYS A 109 16.39 -10.08 3.94
N ASP A 110 17.63 -10.58 4.01
CA ASP A 110 18.81 -9.71 4.16
C ASP A 110 19.05 -8.92 2.87
N ALA A 111 18.79 -9.54 1.70
CA ALA A 111 18.82 -8.84 0.42
C ALA A 111 17.79 -7.70 0.37
N ALA A 112 16.59 -7.92 0.91
CA ALA A 112 15.56 -6.88 1.03
C ALA A 112 15.92 -5.78 2.03
N ASP A 113 16.54 -6.12 3.16
CA ASP A 113 17.03 -5.14 4.13
C ASP A 113 18.14 -4.26 3.54
N PHE A 114 19.08 -4.87 2.81
CA PHE A 114 20.14 -4.15 2.12
C PHE A 114 19.55 -3.19 1.07
N TRP A 115 18.65 -3.70 0.23
CA TRP A 115 17.99 -2.90 -0.80
C TRP A 115 17.20 -1.72 -0.22
N LEU A 116 16.49 -1.92 0.90
CA LEU A 116 15.77 -0.86 1.60
C LEU A 116 16.70 0.23 2.12
N ASN A 117 17.86 -0.13 2.67
CA ASN A 117 18.83 0.82 3.19
C ASN A 117 19.47 1.64 2.06
N GLU A 118 19.83 1.01 0.94
CA GLU A 118 20.35 1.69 -0.26
C GLU A 118 19.31 2.63 -0.88
N PHE A 119 18.05 2.21 -0.90
CA PHE A 119 16.96 3.02 -1.43
C PHE A 119 16.69 4.27 -0.57
N PHE A 120 17.00 4.21 0.72
CA PHE A 120 16.67 5.24 1.69
C PHE A 120 17.76 6.32 1.85
N SER A 121 18.06 7.02 0.75
CA SER A 121 19.06 8.08 0.76
C SER A 121 18.56 9.35 1.50
N PRO A 122 19.47 10.18 2.06
CA PRO A 122 19.12 11.47 2.67
C PRO A 122 18.29 12.39 1.77
N GLU A 123 18.59 12.39 0.47
CA GLU A 123 17.88 13.19 -0.53
C GLU A 123 16.45 12.70 -0.74
N VAL A 124 16.26 11.37 -0.79
CA VAL A 124 14.93 10.76 -0.92
C VAL A 124 14.08 11.11 0.31
N SER A 125 14.64 10.96 1.52
CA SER A 125 13.95 11.24 2.78
C SER A 125 13.58 12.72 2.93
N ALA A 126 14.50 13.62 2.58
CA ALA A 126 14.26 15.05 2.58
C ALA A 126 13.12 15.44 1.61
N THR A 127 13.12 14.84 0.42
CA THR A 127 12.10 15.10 -0.59
C THR A 127 10.72 14.62 -0.14
N TYR A 128 10.64 13.42 0.45
CA TYR A 128 9.39 12.92 1.03
C TYR A 128 8.87 13.82 2.15
N PHE A 129 9.76 14.25 3.03
CA PHE A 129 9.39 15.16 4.10
C PHE A 129 8.84 16.48 3.57
N ASN A 130 9.59 17.16 2.69
CA ASN A 130 9.21 18.47 2.19
C ASN A 130 7.96 18.43 1.30
N LYS A 131 7.87 17.48 0.37
CA LYS A 131 6.85 17.51 -0.69
C LYS A 131 5.59 16.72 -0.36
N PHE A 132 5.66 15.78 0.57
CA PHE A 132 4.54 14.90 0.90
C PHE A 132 4.11 15.04 2.36
N PHE A 133 5.03 14.82 3.32
CA PHE A 133 4.64 14.82 4.74
C PHE A 133 4.35 16.21 5.31
N SER A 134 5.10 17.23 4.89
CA SER A 134 4.90 18.60 5.39
C SER A 134 3.60 19.25 4.89
N VAL A 135 3.06 18.74 3.78
CA VAL A 135 1.88 19.26 3.10
C VAL A 135 0.62 18.43 3.42
N SER A 136 0.79 17.25 4.03
CA SER A 136 -0.31 16.35 4.37
C SER A 136 -1.15 16.89 5.53
N ASP A 137 -2.47 16.98 5.30
CA ASP A 137 -3.45 17.35 6.31
C ASP A 137 -3.60 16.25 7.37
N SER A 138 -3.40 14.99 6.98
CA SER A 138 -3.48 13.83 7.88
C SER A 138 -2.30 13.76 8.84
N LEU A 139 -1.12 14.27 8.42
CA LEU A 139 0.12 14.22 9.18
C LEU A 139 0.54 15.59 9.74
N LYS A 140 -0.25 16.65 9.54
CA LYS A 140 0.08 18.03 9.91
C LYS A 140 0.53 18.19 11.37
N ASP A 141 -0.14 17.51 12.29
CA ASP A 141 0.10 17.60 13.74
C ASP A 141 1.32 16.77 14.16
N TYR A 142 1.77 15.85 13.30
CA TYR A 142 2.86 14.90 13.57
C TYR A 142 4.14 15.20 12.77
N ARG A 143 4.13 16.26 11.94
CA ARG A 143 5.26 16.62 11.07
C ARG A 143 6.60 16.74 11.82
N LEU A 144 6.57 17.28 13.05
CA LEU A 144 7.78 17.42 13.86
C LEU A 144 8.31 16.06 14.31
N ILE A 145 7.41 15.17 14.75
CA ILE A 145 7.77 13.79 15.14
C ILE A 145 8.38 13.06 13.94
N VAL A 146 7.81 13.21 12.74
CA VAL A 146 8.38 12.61 11.51
C VAL A 146 9.78 13.16 11.23
N PHE A 147 9.98 14.48 11.35
CA PHE A 147 11.29 15.09 11.14
C PHE A 147 12.34 14.59 12.16
N GLU A 148 11.98 14.59 13.45
CA GLU A 148 12.83 14.11 14.54
C GLU A 148 13.13 12.62 14.42
N ALA A 149 12.19 11.83 13.89
CA ALA A 149 12.42 10.41 13.63
C ALA A 149 13.44 10.19 12.49
N ILE A 150 13.35 10.98 11.41
CA ILE A 150 14.34 10.96 10.32
C ILE A 150 15.72 11.39 10.85
N GLU A 151 15.76 12.41 11.69
CA GLU A 151 16.97 12.87 12.34
C GLU A 151 17.60 11.78 13.22
N ALA A 152 16.80 11.14 14.08
CA ALA A 152 17.22 10.04 14.93
C ALA A 152 17.77 8.85 14.11
N TYR A 153 17.17 8.56 12.96
CA TYR A 153 17.65 7.53 12.04
C TYR A 153 19.06 7.85 11.49
N TYR A 154 19.29 9.09 11.05
CA TYR A 154 20.61 9.50 10.56
C TYR A 154 21.65 9.63 11.68
N LEU A 155 21.24 9.89 12.93
CA LEU A 155 22.09 9.82 14.12
C LEU A 155 22.43 8.38 14.58
N GLY A 156 21.87 7.34 13.94
CA GLY A 156 22.07 5.95 14.34
C GLY A 156 21.34 5.57 15.63
N MET A 157 20.22 6.24 15.92
CA MET A 157 19.31 5.97 17.04
C MET A 157 18.09 5.18 16.54
N ASP A 158 18.32 4.01 15.92
CA ASP A 158 17.31 3.25 15.18
C ASP A 158 16.07 2.90 16.02
N HIS A 159 16.28 2.51 17.29
CA HIS A 159 15.19 2.23 18.22
C HIS A 159 14.23 3.43 18.38
N VAL A 160 14.78 4.64 18.55
CA VAL A 160 13.99 5.86 18.75
C VAL A 160 13.28 6.25 17.46
N ALA A 161 13.97 6.17 16.34
CA ALA A 161 13.42 6.46 15.01
C ALA A 161 12.22 5.55 14.69
N ILE A 162 12.34 4.25 14.95
CA ILE A 162 11.28 3.27 14.66
C ILE A 162 10.10 3.43 15.62
N MET A 163 10.35 3.51 16.93
CA MET A 163 9.28 3.64 17.93
C MET A 163 8.49 4.94 17.80
N SER A 164 9.11 6.04 17.36
CA SER A 164 8.43 7.32 17.17
C SER A 164 7.50 7.33 15.95
N LEU A 165 7.81 6.58 14.89
CA LEU A 165 6.97 6.54 13.69
C LEU A 165 5.73 5.64 13.81
N ILE A 166 5.72 4.62 14.68
CA ILE A 166 4.56 3.71 14.82
C ILE A 166 3.29 4.47 15.26
N PRO A 167 3.30 5.29 16.33
CA PRO A 167 2.14 6.08 16.71
C PRO A 167 1.69 7.06 15.63
N VAL A 168 2.65 7.68 14.93
CA VAL A 168 2.37 8.62 13.83
C VAL A 168 1.66 7.91 12.68
N PHE A 169 2.12 6.72 12.32
CA PHE A 169 1.48 5.89 11.31
C PHE A 169 0.04 5.53 11.69
N GLU A 170 -0.21 5.08 12.91
CA GLU A 170 -1.57 4.75 13.38
C GLU A 170 -2.48 5.97 13.39
N ALA A 171 -1.96 7.12 13.84
CA ALA A 171 -2.72 8.36 13.91
C ALA A 171 -3.01 8.91 12.51
N GLY A 172 -2.04 8.88 11.58
CA GLY A 172 -2.22 9.27 10.19
C GLY A 172 -3.24 8.40 9.47
N LEU A 173 -3.18 7.08 9.65
CA LEU A 173 -4.17 6.15 9.08
C LEU A 173 -5.58 6.43 9.59
N ARG A 174 -5.71 6.72 10.90
CA ARG A 174 -6.98 7.10 11.51
C ARG A 174 -7.51 8.41 10.95
N ASN A 175 -6.66 9.43 10.82
CA ASN A 175 -7.04 10.74 10.27
C ASN A 175 -7.57 10.62 8.84
N ILE A 176 -6.92 9.81 8.00
CA ILE A 176 -7.42 9.52 6.64
C ILE A 176 -8.78 8.83 6.71
N GLN A 177 -8.94 7.81 7.53
CA GLN A 177 -10.21 7.09 7.60
C GLN A 177 -11.36 7.96 8.10
N ILE A 178 -11.11 8.83 9.08
CA ILE A 178 -12.08 9.84 9.53
C ILE A 178 -12.41 10.78 8.37
N SER A 179 -11.41 11.33 7.68
CA SER A 179 -11.63 12.25 6.56
C SER A 179 -12.37 11.61 5.38
N ARG A 180 -12.15 10.32 5.11
CA ARG A 180 -12.69 9.62 3.93
C ARG A 180 -14.04 8.98 4.16
N LEU A 181 -14.22 8.37 5.32
CA LEU A 181 -15.40 7.58 5.66
C LEU A 181 -16.33 8.31 6.63
N ASN A 182 -15.94 9.50 7.12
CA ASN A 182 -16.68 10.29 8.11
C ASN A 182 -17.03 9.48 9.37
N VAL A 183 -16.08 8.64 9.82
CA VAL A 183 -16.22 7.77 10.99
C VAL A 183 -15.83 8.54 12.25
N ALA A 184 -16.46 8.21 13.39
CA ALA A 184 -16.15 8.81 14.68
C ALA A 184 -14.67 8.56 15.11
N PRO A 185 -14.02 9.53 15.78
CA PRO A 185 -12.64 9.44 16.21
C PRO A 185 -12.47 8.55 17.45
N ASP A 186 -12.73 7.25 17.31
CA ASP A 186 -12.61 6.27 18.40
C ASP A 186 -11.34 5.43 18.28
N ASN A 187 -11.06 4.62 19.32
CA ASN A 187 -10.02 3.59 19.25
C ASN A 187 -10.43 2.49 18.27
N VAL A 188 -9.73 2.42 17.14
CA VAL A 188 -9.98 1.48 16.05
C VAL A 188 -9.08 0.25 16.22
N SER A 189 -9.64 -0.95 16.16
CA SER A 189 -8.87 -2.21 16.15
C SER A 189 -8.24 -2.46 14.77
N GLY A 190 -7.19 -3.27 14.69
CA GLY A 190 -6.55 -3.64 13.41
C GLY A 190 -7.53 -4.18 12.36
N GLU A 191 -8.51 -4.98 12.79
CA GLU A 191 -9.58 -5.49 11.90
C GLU A 191 -10.50 -4.39 11.37
N LYS A 192 -10.81 -3.39 12.20
CA LYS A 192 -11.59 -2.23 11.75
C LYS A 192 -10.76 -1.37 10.77
N PHE A 193 -9.46 -1.20 11.01
CA PHE A 193 -8.57 -0.50 10.08
C PHE A 193 -8.52 -1.18 8.71
N GLU A 194 -8.40 -2.51 8.67
CA GLU A 194 -8.43 -3.29 7.43
C GLU A 194 -9.76 -3.13 6.70
N ARG A 195 -10.88 -3.19 7.44
CA ARG A 195 -12.22 -2.98 6.88
C ARG A 195 -12.37 -1.58 6.27
N TYR A 196 -11.90 -0.55 6.95
CA TYR A 196 -11.96 0.82 6.44
C TYR A 196 -11.09 1.02 5.20
N LEU A 197 -9.93 0.36 5.10
CA LEU A 197 -9.15 0.33 3.85
C LEU A 197 -9.94 -0.31 2.71
N ARG A 198 -10.67 -1.41 2.96
CA ARG A 198 -11.57 -2.02 1.96
C ARG A 198 -12.67 -1.06 1.53
N ASP A 199 -13.28 -0.35 2.47
CA ASP A 199 -14.35 0.60 2.18
C ASP A 199 -13.83 1.76 1.31
N ILE A 200 -12.61 2.25 1.56
CA ILE A 200 -11.95 3.27 0.71
C ILE A 200 -11.73 2.74 -0.71
N ILE A 201 -11.21 1.51 -0.86
CA ILE A 201 -11.01 0.86 -2.18
C ILE A 201 -12.32 0.81 -2.95
N ILE A 202 -13.39 0.36 -2.29
CA ILE A 202 -14.72 0.21 -2.89
C ILE A 202 -15.32 1.58 -3.25
N GLN A 203 -15.29 2.54 -2.33
CA GLN A 203 -15.83 3.88 -2.55
C GLN A 203 -15.11 4.59 -3.71
N TRP A 204 -13.78 4.47 -3.78
CA TRP A 204 -12.97 5.07 -4.84
C TRP A 204 -13.20 4.38 -6.18
N GLY A 205 -13.12 3.05 -6.22
CA GLY A 205 -13.27 2.27 -7.44
C GLY A 205 -14.67 2.41 -8.06
N ARG A 206 -15.73 2.48 -7.23
CA ARG A 206 -17.10 2.68 -7.70
C ARG A 206 -17.32 4.01 -8.44
N ARG A 207 -16.50 5.04 -8.21
CA ARG A 207 -16.61 6.32 -8.95
C ARG A 207 -16.43 6.12 -10.46
N ARG A 208 -15.60 5.16 -10.88
CA ARG A 208 -15.42 4.79 -12.30
C ARG A 208 -16.63 4.05 -12.88
N LEU A 209 -17.54 3.58 -12.03
CA LEU A 209 -18.69 2.75 -12.39
C LEU A 209 -20.02 3.42 -12.03
N ASN A 210 -20.06 4.74 -11.85
CA ASN A 210 -21.28 5.47 -11.45
C ASN A 210 -22.47 5.24 -12.40
N ALA A 211 -22.21 4.96 -13.68
CA ALA A 211 -23.23 4.65 -14.68
C ALA A 211 -23.84 3.24 -14.50
N TYR A 212 -23.17 2.34 -13.78
CA TYR A 212 -23.56 0.93 -13.67
C TYR A 212 -24.26 0.63 -12.34
N VAL A 213 -25.49 0.18 -12.46
CA VAL A 213 -26.28 -0.30 -11.31
C VAL A 213 -25.68 -1.60 -10.77
N TRP A 214 -25.09 -2.43 -11.63
CA TRP A 214 -24.45 -3.69 -11.25
C TRP A 214 -23.11 -3.93 -11.97
N HIS A 215 -22.17 -4.53 -11.25
CA HIS A 215 -20.87 -4.96 -11.76
C HIS A 215 -20.37 -6.18 -10.96
N PRO A 216 -19.33 -6.90 -11.42
CA PRO A 216 -18.83 -8.08 -10.72
C PRO A 216 -18.50 -7.79 -9.25
N GLY A 217 -18.93 -8.69 -8.37
CA GLY A 217 -18.77 -8.61 -6.91
C GLY A 217 -19.79 -7.73 -6.17
N LYS A 218 -20.43 -6.77 -6.83
CA LYS A 218 -21.32 -5.79 -6.18
C LYS A 218 -22.50 -6.47 -5.50
N GLY A 219 -22.55 -6.39 -4.17
CA GLY A 219 -23.68 -6.84 -3.35
C GLY A 219 -23.68 -8.31 -2.95
N TYR A 220 -22.79 -9.15 -3.51
CA TYR A 220 -22.76 -10.59 -3.19
C TYR A 220 -21.38 -11.11 -2.76
N ASN A 221 -20.27 -10.54 -3.24
CA ASN A 221 -18.92 -10.93 -2.82
C ASN A 221 -17.96 -9.74 -2.92
N GLN A 222 -17.62 -9.18 -1.75
CA GLN A 222 -16.73 -8.03 -1.65
C GLN A 222 -15.29 -8.31 -2.09
N GLU A 223 -14.80 -9.55 -1.98
CA GLU A 223 -13.44 -9.90 -2.43
C GLU A 223 -13.35 -9.88 -3.95
N ILE A 224 -14.35 -10.47 -4.63
CA ILE A 224 -14.48 -10.38 -6.09
C ILE A 224 -14.67 -8.93 -6.53
N GLU A 225 -15.42 -8.13 -5.76
CA GLU A 225 -15.60 -6.71 -6.04
C GLU A 225 -14.26 -5.98 -5.97
N ILE A 226 -13.47 -6.20 -4.92
CA ILE A 226 -12.14 -5.59 -4.79
C ILE A 226 -11.23 -6.03 -5.95
N ASP A 227 -11.14 -7.32 -6.25
CA ASP A 227 -10.31 -7.81 -7.35
C ASP A 227 -10.71 -7.16 -8.68
N PHE A 228 -12.02 -7.11 -8.97
CA PHE A 228 -12.51 -6.41 -10.15
C PHE A 228 -12.13 -4.92 -10.15
N LEU A 229 -12.30 -4.24 -9.02
CA LEU A 229 -11.94 -2.82 -8.87
C LEU A 229 -10.44 -2.57 -9.06
N THR A 230 -9.57 -3.47 -8.57
CA THR A 230 -8.11 -3.36 -8.79
C THR A 230 -7.74 -3.46 -10.27
N HIS A 231 -8.49 -4.23 -11.07
CA HIS A 231 -8.24 -4.35 -12.52
C HIS A 231 -8.66 -3.12 -13.33
N ILE A 232 -9.64 -2.36 -12.85
CA ILE A 232 -10.17 -1.18 -13.56
C ILE A 232 -9.64 0.15 -13.01
N CYS A 233 -9.01 0.13 -11.83
CA CYS A 233 -8.56 1.30 -11.11
C CYS A 233 -7.18 1.04 -10.48
N PRO A 234 -6.09 1.50 -11.13
CA PRO A 234 -4.73 1.34 -10.61
C PRO A 234 -4.54 1.93 -9.20
N GLN A 235 -5.26 3.02 -8.88
CA GLN A 235 -5.22 3.61 -7.54
C GLN A 235 -5.77 2.65 -6.48
N SER A 236 -6.87 1.95 -6.80
CA SER A 236 -7.46 0.93 -5.92
C SER A 236 -6.54 -0.28 -5.75
N ASP A 237 -5.76 -0.62 -6.79
CA ASP A 237 -4.75 -1.69 -6.73
C ASP A 237 -3.61 -1.36 -5.77
N VAL A 238 -3.08 -0.13 -5.81
CA VAL A 238 -2.04 0.33 -4.86
C VAL A 238 -2.54 0.30 -3.40
N ILE A 239 -3.78 0.74 -3.15
CA ILE A 239 -4.37 0.68 -1.80
C ILE A 239 -4.59 -0.78 -1.36
N ASN A 240 -4.96 -1.67 -2.29
CA ASN A 240 -5.13 -3.08 -2.00
C ASN A 240 -3.81 -3.78 -1.66
N ALA A 241 -2.73 -3.46 -2.39
CA ALA A 241 -1.39 -3.90 -2.05
C ALA A 241 -1.03 -3.48 -0.60
N PHE A 242 -1.19 -2.20 -0.27
CA PHE A 242 -0.97 -1.72 1.09
C PHE A 242 -1.81 -2.44 2.15
N ARG A 243 -3.09 -2.70 1.86
CA ARG A 243 -4.00 -3.46 2.73
C ARG A 243 -3.45 -4.87 3.00
N LEU A 244 -2.94 -5.56 1.99
CA LEU A 244 -2.34 -6.89 2.14
C LEU A 244 -1.09 -6.85 3.04
N TYR A 245 -0.21 -5.86 2.83
CA TYR A 245 0.96 -5.66 3.68
C TYR A 245 0.58 -5.40 5.15
N PHE A 246 -0.37 -4.48 5.35
CA PHE A 246 -0.89 -4.11 6.66
C PHE A 246 -1.41 -5.33 7.44
N LYS A 247 -2.23 -6.17 6.78
CA LYS A 247 -2.85 -7.35 7.38
C LYS A 247 -1.84 -8.46 7.65
N SER A 248 -0.93 -8.72 6.70
CA SER A 248 -0.07 -9.90 6.72
C SER A 248 1.22 -9.71 7.52
N ILE A 249 1.68 -8.47 7.71
CA ILE A 249 2.95 -8.15 8.40
C ILE A 249 2.68 -7.33 9.66
N LEU A 250 2.22 -6.08 9.50
CA LEU A 250 2.12 -5.12 10.62
C LEU A 250 1.12 -5.55 11.70
N TYR A 251 -0.04 -6.06 11.31
CA TYR A 251 -1.13 -6.47 12.20
C TYR A 251 -1.34 -7.99 12.26
N LYS A 252 -0.34 -8.77 11.85
CA LYS A 252 -0.37 -10.23 12.00
C LYS A 252 -0.57 -10.58 13.49
N PRO A 253 -1.51 -11.47 13.84
CA PRO A 253 -1.66 -11.93 15.21
C PRO A 253 -0.34 -12.48 15.76
N SER A 254 0.03 -12.11 16.98
CA SER A 254 1.34 -12.39 17.57
C SER A 254 1.51 -13.84 18.07
N TYR A 255 0.62 -14.75 17.66
CA TYR A 255 0.69 -16.17 18.01
C TYR A 255 1.59 -16.91 17.01
N GLY A 256 2.83 -17.22 17.40
CA GLY A 256 3.78 -18.04 16.64
C GLY A 256 5.12 -17.35 16.31
N GLU A 257 5.88 -17.91 15.36
CA GLU A 257 7.08 -17.26 14.80
C GLU A 257 6.67 -16.04 13.97
N VAL A 258 6.63 -14.90 14.65
CA VAL A 258 6.37 -13.60 14.04
C VAL A 258 7.69 -12.83 14.00
N ASP A 259 7.96 -12.24 12.84
CA ASP A 259 9.08 -11.35 12.58
C ASP A 259 9.06 -10.16 13.55
N GLY A 260 10.22 -9.62 13.93
CA GLY A 260 10.35 -8.46 14.81
C GLY A 260 9.59 -7.21 14.32
N PHE A 261 9.35 -7.15 13.01
CA PHE A 261 8.57 -6.09 12.36
C PHE A 261 7.04 -6.31 12.45
N ASN A 262 6.53 -6.35 13.68
CA ASN A 262 5.10 -6.45 13.98
C ASN A 262 4.71 -5.39 15.01
N ARG A 263 3.59 -4.68 14.79
CA ARG A 263 3.17 -3.57 15.67
C ARG A 263 3.05 -4.00 17.12
N HIS A 264 2.44 -5.15 17.38
CA HIS A 264 2.24 -5.64 18.74
C HIS A 264 3.58 -6.02 19.38
N ILE A 265 4.50 -6.61 18.62
CA ILE A 265 5.84 -6.96 19.10
C ILE A 265 6.67 -5.71 19.42
N ILE A 266 6.65 -4.70 18.55
CA ILE A 266 7.40 -3.46 18.75
C ILE A 266 6.82 -2.65 19.90
N MET A 267 5.49 -2.44 19.93
CA MET A 267 4.84 -1.61 20.96
C MET A 267 4.86 -2.23 22.36
N HIS A 268 4.94 -3.55 22.47
CA HIS A 268 5.05 -4.25 23.75
C HIS A 268 6.47 -4.76 24.05
N LEU A 269 7.46 -4.42 23.21
CA LEU A 269 8.86 -4.82 23.36
C LEU A 269 9.03 -6.34 23.59
N LEU A 270 8.24 -7.16 22.88
CA LEU A 270 8.22 -8.62 23.06
C LEU A 270 9.42 -9.31 22.42
N LYS A 271 10.04 -8.65 21.43
CA LYS A 271 11.35 -8.99 20.86
C LYS A 271 12.10 -7.69 20.60
N ASN A 272 13.43 -7.72 20.74
CA ASN A 272 14.30 -6.54 20.55
C ASN A 272 14.98 -6.49 19.18
N ASP A 273 14.63 -7.39 18.26
CA ASP A 273 15.15 -7.48 16.89
C ASP A 273 14.52 -6.43 15.93
N PHE A 274 13.65 -5.56 16.44
CA PHE A 274 13.04 -4.49 15.64
C PHE A 274 14.00 -3.35 15.31
N ASN A 275 15.17 -3.29 15.94
CA ASN A 275 16.17 -2.22 15.76
C ASN A 275 16.90 -2.24 14.41
N ASN A 276 16.61 -3.20 13.53
CA ASN A 276 17.14 -3.23 12.18
C ASN A 276 16.79 -1.92 11.44
N PRO A 277 17.79 -1.16 10.93
CA PRO A 277 17.58 0.09 10.20
C PRO A 277 16.57 -0.01 9.04
N ALA A 278 16.47 -1.17 8.38
CA ALA A 278 15.51 -1.39 7.30
C ALA A 278 14.05 -1.29 7.78
N ASN A 279 13.78 -1.55 9.07
CA ASN A 279 12.44 -1.38 9.66
C ASN A 279 12.01 0.09 9.71
N PHE A 280 12.95 1.03 9.82
CA PHE A 280 12.64 2.45 9.68
C PHE A 280 12.12 2.74 8.26
N ALA A 281 12.85 2.28 7.24
CA ALA A 281 12.46 2.45 5.85
C ALA A 281 11.09 1.80 5.55
N ARG A 282 10.80 0.62 6.14
CA ARG A 282 9.49 -0.03 6.02
C ARG A 282 8.34 0.83 6.55
N ILE A 283 8.46 1.38 7.77
CA ILE A 283 7.41 2.24 8.34
C ILE A 283 7.31 3.54 7.55
N PHE A 284 8.45 4.10 7.14
CA PHE A 284 8.49 5.29 6.32
C PHE A 284 7.73 5.10 5.01
N ILE A 285 7.95 3.98 4.30
CA ILE A 285 7.17 3.62 3.10
C ILE A 285 5.68 3.47 3.44
N CYS A 286 5.33 2.96 4.61
CA CYS A 286 3.91 2.92 5.02
C CYS A 286 3.30 4.32 5.18
N LEU A 287 4.07 5.32 5.62
CA LEU A 287 3.62 6.72 5.64
C LEU A 287 3.41 7.28 4.23
N THR A 288 4.17 6.85 3.23
CA THR A 288 3.95 7.29 1.84
C THR A 288 2.66 6.75 1.25
N HIS A 289 2.17 5.60 1.73
CA HIS A 289 0.85 5.09 1.35
C HIS A 289 -0.29 5.91 1.95
N ILE A 290 -0.11 6.44 3.17
CA ILE A 290 -1.05 7.39 3.78
C ILE A 290 -1.13 8.64 2.89
N THR A 291 0.00 9.27 2.55
CA THR A 291 -0.01 10.45 1.68
C THR A 291 -0.52 10.17 0.27
N PHE A 292 -0.31 8.96 -0.27
CA PHE A 292 -0.92 8.54 -1.53
C PHE A 292 -2.44 8.47 -1.45
N ILE A 293 -3.01 7.85 -0.40
CA ILE A 293 -4.46 7.83 -0.21
C ILE A 293 -4.99 9.25 -0.06
N GLU A 294 -4.26 10.14 0.61
CA GLU A 294 -4.63 11.54 0.76
C GLU A 294 -4.59 12.32 -0.58
N SER A 295 -3.57 12.10 -1.41
CA SER A 295 -3.40 12.80 -2.70
C SER A 295 -4.52 12.52 -3.71
N LEU A 296 -5.33 11.47 -3.50
CA LEU A 296 -6.51 11.18 -4.32
C LEU A 296 -7.57 12.30 -4.28
N GLU A 297 -7.64 13.10 -3.21
CA GLU A 297 -8.53 14.28 -3.16
C GLU A 297 -7.79 15.56 -2.79
N ASN A 298 -6.69 15.46 -2.04
CA ASN A 298 -5.89 16.62 -1.68
C ASN A 298 -4.92 16.98 -2.82
N GLN A 299 -5.25 18.03 -3.58
CA GLN A 299 -4.41 18.52 -4.68
C GLN A 299 -3.08 19.13 -4.21
N ASN A 300 -2.93 19.42 -2.92
CA ASN A 300 -1.70 19.96 -2.36
C ASN A 300 -0.58 18.90 -2.35
N ILE A 301 -0.94 17.62 -2.21
CA ILE A 301 0.02 16.52 -2.22
C ILE A 301 0.27 16.10 -3.68
N PRO A 302 1.52 16.08 -4.15
CA PRO A 302 1.85 15.55 -5.47
C PRO A 302 1.42 14.09 -5.61
N PHE A 303 0.75 13.75 -6.70
CA PHE A 303 0.41 12.37 -7.03
C PHE A 303 1.60 11.58 -7.63
N PHE A 304 2.54 12.30 -8.25
CA PHE A 304 3.76 11.72 -8.84
C PHE A 304 4.99 12.31 -8.18
N TRP A 305 6.11 11.58 -8.26
CA TRP A 305 7.41 12.10 -7.84
C TRP A 305 7.79 13.35 -8.63
N ARG A 306 8.10 14.43 -7.91
CA ARG A 306 8.46 15.73 -8.50
C ARG A 306 9.98 15.93 -8.66
N GLY A 307 10.77 14.88 -8.49
CA GLY A 307 12.23 15.00 -8.43
C GLY A 307 12.71 15.64 -7.14
N ILE A 308 14.01 15.84 -7.04
CA ILE A 308 14.71 16.47 -5.92
C ILE A 308 15.01 17.92 -6.30
N ASP A 309 14.73 18.88 -5.42
CA ASP A 309 15.02 20.31 -5.63
C ASP A 309 16.04 20.88 -4.63
N ASP A 310 16.43 22.14 -4.80
CA ASP A 310 17.42 22.80 -3.96
C ASP A 310 17.04 22.87 -2.47
N LYS A 311 15.74 22.88 -2.13
CA LYS A 311 15.30 22.86 -0.73
C LYS A 311 15.49 21.46 -0.15
N ASP A 312 15.18 20.43 -0.93
CA ASP A 312 15.42 19.05 -0.54
C ASP A 312 16.91 18.80 -0.33
N LEU A 313 17.77 19.29 -1.23
CA LEU A 313 19.23 19.16 -1.11
C LEU A 313 19.78 19.86 0.14
N LYS A 314 19.21 21.00 0.56
CA LYS A 314 19.61 21.68 1.81
C LYS A 314 19.27 20.85 3.05
N VAL A 315 18.08 20.24 3.08
CA VAL A 315 17.67 19.35 4.18
C VAL A 315 18.47 18.05 4.16
N ALA A 316 18.75 17.50 2.98
CA ALA A 316 19.64 16.35 2.82
C ALA A 316 21.05 16.66 3.32
N ALA A 317 21.61 17.82 2.99
CA ALA A 317 22.91 18.26 3.49
C ALA A 317 22.95 18.37 5.02
N TYR A 318 21.83 18.79 5.65
CA TYR A 318 21.68 18.73 7.10
C TYR A 318 21.77 17.29 7.62
N PHE A 319 21.00 16.35 7.05
CA PHE A 319 21.01 14.93 7.43
C PHE A 319 22.40 14.28 7.22
N ILE A 320 23.08 14.59 6.12
CA ILE A 320 24.44 14.13 5.85
C ILE A 320 25.41 14.70 6.90
N GLY A 321 25.26 15.99 7.24
CA GLY A 321 26.09 16.66 8.24
C GLY A 321 25.98 16.01 9.62
N ILE A 322 24.75 15.78 10.11
CA ILE A 322 24.53 15.13 11.41
C ILE A 322 25.01 13.67 11.41
N SER A 323 24.82 12.93 10.31
CA SER A 323 25.29 11.55 10.21
C SER A 323 26.81 11.51 10.31
N LYS A 324 27.53 12.36 9.55
CA LYS A 324 28.99 12.37 9.55
C LYS A 324 29.60 12.87 10.86
N ILE A 325 29.04 13.91 11.45
CA ILE A 325 29.60 14.52 12.67
C ILE A 325 29.31 13.65 13.89
N LEU A 326 28.07 13.15 14.01
CA LEU A 326 27.58 12.50 15.22
C LEU A 326 27.24 11.03 14.98
N GLY A 327 26.50 10.69 13.92
CA GLY A 327 25.99 9.34 13.68
C GLY A 327 27.09 8.28 13.50
N ASP A 328 28.02 8.51 12.58
CA ASP A 328 29.05 7.55 12.17
C ASP A 328 30.00 7.22 13.33
N SER A 329 30.33 8.24 14.14
CA SER A 329 31.20 8.10 15.30
C SER A 329 30.48 7.58 16.55
N ARG A 330 29.15 7.69 16.62
CA ARG A 330 28.36 7.36 17.81
C ARG A 330 28.43 5.88 18.18
N ARG A 331 28.17 4.96 17.25
CA ARG A 331 28.16 3.51 17.59
C ARG A 331 29.54 3.04 18.08
N PRO A 332 30.67 3.38 17.43
CA PRO A 332 32.01 3.08 17.96
C PRO A 332 32.29 3.75 19.32
N THR A 333 31.84 4.99 19.52
CA THR A 333 32.03 5.70 20.79
C THR A 333 31.23 5.08 21.93
N LEU A 334 30.01 4.60 21.67
CA LEU A 334 29.21 3.93 22.69
C LEU A 334 29.82 2.58 23.08
N GLN A 335 30.35 1.83 22.10
CA GLN A 335 31.09 0.60 22.37
C GLN A 335 32.34 0.86 23.23
N SER A 336 33.10 1.93 22.96
CA SER A 336 34.27 2.28 23.78
C SER A 336 33.91 2.70 25.21
N LEU A 337 32.67 3.16 25.43
CA LEU A 337 32.10 3.45 26.75
C LEU A 337 31.48 2.23 27.44
N GLY A 338 31.57 1.03 26.84
CA GLY A 338 31.03 -0.21 27.39
C GLY A 338 29.51 -0.38 27.24
N ILE A 339 28.89 0.37 26.33
CA ILE A 339 27.47 0.21 25.98
C ILE A 339 27.39 -0.75 24.79
N ASP A 340 27.26 -2.04 25.11
CA ASP A 340 27.15 -3.12 24.13
C ASP A 340 25.70 -3.25 23.60
N GLY A 341 25.54 -3.75 22.36
CA GLY A 341 24.23 -3.97 21.72
C GLY A 341 23.97 -3.18 20.43
N TYR A 342 24.89 -2.31 20.02
CA TYR A 342 24.93 -1.74 18.67
C TYR A 342 25.98 -2.51 17.87
N GLU A 343 25.59 -3.61 17.21
CA GLU A 343 26.51 -4.30 16.31
C GLU A 343 26.87 -3.38 15.13
N ALA A 344 28.14 -3.43 14.70
CA ALA A 344 28.63 -2.66 13.57
C ALA A 344 28.08 -3.25 12.27
N GLN A 345 26.82 -2.97 11.94
CA GLN A 345 26.39 -3.05 10.56
C GLN A 345 27.11 -1.94 9.81
N SER A 346 28.07 -2.32 8.96
CA SER A 346 28.74 -1.41 8.02
C SER A 346 27.71 -0.96 6.98
N ILE A 347 26.86 -0.03 7.36
CA ILE A 347 26.15 0.78 6.39
C ILE A 347 27.18 1.80 5.96
N THR A 348 27.84 1.53 4.85
CA THR A 348 28.55 2.56 4.11
C THR A 348 27.46 3.50 3.58
N LYS A 349 27.08 4.49 4.40
CA LYS A 349 26.08 5.53 4.09
C LYS A 349 26.65 6.57 3.15
#